data_AF-A0A965ASM5-F1
#
_entry.id   AF-A0A965ASM5-F1
#
_cell.length_a   1.000
_cell.length_b   1.000
_cell.length_c   1.000
_cell.angle_alpha   90.00
_cell.angle_beta   90.00
_cell.angle_gamma   90.00
#
_symmetry.space_group_name_H-M   'P 1'
#
loop_
_entity.id
_entity.type
_entity.pdbx_description
1 polymer ?
#
loop_
_entity_poly.entity_id
_entity_poly.type
_entity_poly.pdbx_seq_one_letter_code
_entity_poly.pdbx_strand_id
1 'polypeptide(L)' 'MEKQTAVEYLFEQLWETPKDKFTWHSILKKAKEMEEQRMLEFWNGGIDCTEGGVCFDQYYNETYKNK' A
#
# COMPACT_ATOMS: atom_id res chain seq x y z
N MET A 1 -14.64 -0.53 -2.92
CA MET A 1 -13.60 0.14 -3.72
C MET A 1 -12.27 -0.49 -3.32
N GLU A 2 -11.58 -1.13 -4.25
CA GLU A 2 -10.26 -1.71 -4.01
C GLU A 2 -9.27 -0.60 -3.60
N LYS A 3 -8.45 -0.85 -2.56
CA LYS A 3 -7.50 0.15 -2.04
C LYS A 3 -6.23 0.13 -2.90
N GLN A 4 -5.99 1.18 -3.69
CA GLN A 4 -4.80 1.31 -4.54
C GLN A 4 -3.49 1.10 -3.77
N THR A 5 -2.62 0.21 -4.24
CA THR A 5 -1.31 -0.10 -3.66
C THR A 5 -0.32 1.08 -3.78
N ALA A 6 0.73 1.09 -2.95
CA ALA A 6 1.77 2.12 -3.02
C ALA A 6 2.53 2.05 -4.36
N VAL A 7 2.64 0.84 -4.91
CA VAL A 7 3.27 0.57 -6.21
C VAL A 7 2.39 1.07 -7.35
N GLU A 8 1.08 0.80 -7.34
CA GLU A 8 0.15 1.33 -8.35
C GLU A 8 0.12 2.85 -8.33
N TYR A 9 0.02 3.46 -7.14
CA TYR A 9 0.13 4.91 -6.98
C TYR A 9 1.44 5.44 -7.57
N LEU A 10 2.58 4.83 -7.20
CA LEU A 10 3.89 5.26 -7.69
C LEU A 10 3.97 5.16 -9.22
N PHE A 11 3.50 4.05 -9.80
CA PHE A 11 3.52 3.83 -11.24
C PHE A 11 2.67 4.86 -11.99
N GLU A 12 1.41 5.04 -11.60
CA GLU A 12 0.50 6.02 -12.22
C GLU A 12 1.06 7.44 -12.14
N GLN A 13 1.55 7.86 -10.96
CA GLN A 13 2.06 9.22 -10.78
C GLN A 13 3.33 9.47 -11.60
N LEU A 14 4.24 8.49 -11.69
CA LEU A 14 5.44 8.61 -12.53
C LEU A 14 5.11 8.61 -14.02
N TRP A 15 4.01 7.94 -14.41
CA TRP A 15 3.56 7.87 -15.80
C TRP A 15 2.90 9.18 -16.27
N GLU A 16 2.01 9.75 -15.44
CA GLU A 16 1.25 10.96 -15.78
C GLU A 16 2.03 12.27 -15.52
N THR A 17 3.06 12.22 -14.67
CA THR A 17 3.78 13.44 -14.26
C THR A 17 5.09 13.62 -15.04
N PRO A 18 5.29 14.75 -15.73
CA PRO A 18 6.55 15.06 -16.37
C PRO A 18 7.74 14.90 -15.42
N LYS A 19 8.85 14.36 -15.94
CA LYS A 19 10.03 14.05 -15.14
C LYS A 19 10.71 15.31 -14.63
N ASP A 20 10.36 15.69 -13.42
CA ASP A 20 11.02 16.70 -12.62
C ASP A 20 11.57 16.08 -11.32
N LYS A 21 12.79 16.46 -10.94
CA LYS A 21 13.51 15.85 -9.82
C LYS A 21 12.79 16.08 -8.49
N PHE A 22 12.23 17.26 -8.25
CA PHE A 22 11.53 17.58 -7.00
C PHE A 22 10.16 16.93 -6.95
N THR A 23 9.43 16.95 -8.06
CA THR A 23 8.11 16.33 -8.16
C THR A 23 8.20 14.82 -8.00
N TRP A 24 9.13 14.15 -8.70
CA TRP A 24 9.32 12.71 -8.58
C TRP A 24 9.82 12.29 -7.19
N HIS A 25 10.64 13.12 -6.53
CA HIS A 25 11.04 12.85 -5.15
C HIS A 25 9.86 12.95 -4.17
N SER A 26 8.95 13.90 -4.38
CA SER A 26 7.72 14.03 -3.59
C SER A 26 6.78 12.85 -3.80
N ILE A 27 6.62 12.38 -5.05
CA ILE A 27 5.86 11.18 -5.38
C ILE A 27 6.45 9.96 -4.67
N LEU A 28 7.78 9.77 -4.73
CA LEU A 28 8.46 8.67 -4.04
C LEU A 28 8.26 8.74 -2.52
N LYS A 29 8.35 9.94 -1.93
CA LYS A 29 8.11 10.13 -0.49
C LYS A 29 6.70 9.68 -0.12
N LYS A 30 5.69 10.07 -0.90
CA LYS A 30 4.31 9.69 -0.64
C LYS A 30 4.08 8.18 -0.77
N ALA A 31 4.67 7.54 -1.78
CA ALA A 31 4.59 6.10 -1.94
C ALA A 31 5.21 5.35 -0.73
N LYS A 32 6.34 5.84 -0.20
CA LYS A 32 6.96 5.28 1.02
C LYS A 32 6.09 5.44 2.26
N GLU A 33 5.45 6.59 2.44
CA GLU A 33 4.50 6.80 3.55
C GLU A 33 3.32 5.82 3.47
N MET A 34 2.81 5.57 2.25
CA MET A 34 1.75 4.57 2.03
C MET A 34 2.21 3.15 2.32
N GLU A 35 3.45 2.80 1.99
CA GLU A 35 4.05 1.50 2.28
C GLU A 35 4.26 1.30 3.78
N GLU A 36 4.81 2.30 4.48
CA GLU A 36 5.01 2.26 5.93
C GLU A 36 3.70 2.05 6.68
N GLN A 37 2.65 2.82 6.33
CA GLN A 37 1.32 2.65 6.92
C GLN A 37 0.77 1.24 6.70
N ARG A 38 0.96 0.66 5.51
CA ARG A 38 0.54 -0.71 5.21
C ARG A 38 1.30 -1.76 6.01
N MET A 39 2.61 -1.60 6.16
CA MET A 39 3.40 -2.53 6.97
C MET A 39 2.96 -2.49 8.43
N LEU A 40 2.61 -1.32 8.96
CA LEU A 40 2.03 -1.18 10.31
C LEU A 40 0.65 -1.84 10.42
N GLU A 41 -0.25 -1.60 9.45
CA GLU A 41 -1.56 -2.28 9.37
C GLU A 41 -1.38 -3.80 9.35
N PHE A 42 -0.45 -4.30 8.52
CA PHE A 42 -0.17 -5.72 8.40
C PHE A 42 0.47 -6.32 9.65
N TRP A 43 1.44 -5.63 10.27
CA TRP A 43 2.07 -6.07 11.51
C TRP A 43 1.06 -6.21 12.64
N ASN A 44 0.17 -5.22 12.80
CA ASN A 44 -0.89 -5.25 13.80
C ASN A 44 -1.88 -6.39 13.53
N GLY A 45 -2.32 -6.55 12.27
CA GLY A 45 -3.21 -7.66 11.89
C GLY A 45 -2.57 -9.06 12.06
N GLY A 46 -1.25 -9.15 11.86
CA GLY A 46 -0.49 -10.39 12.08
C GLY A 46 -0.38 -10.79 13.55
N ILE A 47 -0.25 -9.83 14.46
CA ILE A 47 -0.32 -10.07 15.92
C ILE A 47 -1.70 -10.66 16.28
N ASP A 48 -2.77 -10.07 15.77
CA ASP A 48 -4.13 -10.54 16.00
C ASP A 48 -4.34 -11.98 15.46
N CYS A 49 -3.62 -12.37 14.41
CA CYS A 49 -3.70 -13.69 13.78
C CYS A 49 -3.35 -14.87 14.71
N THR A 50 -2.58 -14.62 15.79
CA THR A 50 -2.23 -15.66 16.79
C THR A 50 -3.35 -15.95 17.80
N GLU A 51 -4.38 -15.11 17.87
CA GLU A 51 -5.60 -15.28 18.69
C GLU A 51 -6.87 -15.46 17.85
N GLY A 52 -6.75 -15.90 16.59
CA GLY A 52 -7.87 -16.07 15.66
C GLY A 52 -8.09 -14.91 14.67
N GLY A 53 -7.12 -14.00 14.55
CA GLY A 53 -7.14 -12.90 13.59
C GLY A 53 -6.87 -13.31 12.14
N VAL A 54 -6.78 -12.29 11.30
CA VAL A 54 -6.83 -12.42 9.83
C VAL A 54 -5.45 -12.82 9.29
N CYS A 55 -5.36 -13.99 8.65
CA CYS A 55 -4.12 -14.44 8.00
C CYS A 55 -3.80 -13.57 6.77
N PHE A 56 -2.53 -13.54 6.33
CA PHE A 56 -2.09 -12.71 5.20
C PHE A 56 -2.99 -12.86 3.96
N ASP A 57 -3.33 -14.10 3.60
CA ASP A 57 -4.17 -14.38 2.43
C ASP A 57 -5.57 -13.78 2.59
N GLN A 58 -6.16 -13.86 3.78
CA GLN A 58 -7.47 -13.28 4.06
C GLN A 58 -7.42 -11.75 4.02
N TYR A 59 -6.45 -11.11 4.70
CA TYR A 59 -6.28 -9.66 4.69
C TYR A 59 -6.07 -9.14 3.27
N TYR A 60 -5.18 -9.80 2.51
CA TYR A 60 -4.86 -9.41 1.16
C TYR A 60 -6.07 -9.56 0.23
N ASN A 61 -6.80 -10.68 0.33
CA ASN A 61 -7.99 -10.90 -0.48
C ASN A 61 -9.10 -9.86 -0.17
N GLU A 62 -9.36 -9.59 1.11
CA GLU A 62 -10.39 -8.63 1.54
C GLU A 62 -10.05 -7.18 1.13
N THR A 63 -8.78 -6.82 1.19
CA THR A 63 -8.32 -5.44 0.94
C THR A 63 -8.09 -5.13 -0.54
N TYR A 64 -7.62 -6.13 -1.31
CA TYR A 64 -7.11 -5.93 -2.68
C TYR A 64 -7.75 -6.80 -3.76
N LYS A 65 -8.48 -7.89 -3.44
CA LYS A 65 -9.07 -8.80 -4.45
C LYS A 65 -10.61 -8.85 -4.47
N ASN A 66 -11.30 -8.16 -3.56
CA ASN A 66 -12.76 -8.20 -3.53
C ASN A 66 -13.38 -7.38 -4.67
N LYS A 67 -13.78 -8.10 -5.74
CA LYS A 67 -14.88 -7.75 -6.66
C LYS A 67 -16.20 -8.31 -6.15
#